data_AF-A0A4D4JR51-F1
#
_entry.id   AF-A0A4D4JR51-F1
#
_cell.length_a   1.000
_cell.length_b   1.000
_cell.length_c   1.000
_cell.angle_alpha   90.00
_cell.angle_beta   90.00
_cell.angle_gamma   90.00
#
_symmetry.space_group_name_H-M   'P 1'
#
loop_
_entity.id
_entity.type
_entity.pdbx_description
1 polymer ?
#
loop_
_entity_poly.entity_id
_entity_poly.type
_entity_poly.pdbx_seq_one_letter_code
_entity_poly.pdbx_strand_id
1 'polypeptide(L)'
;MINGAATKNGNWELVMTEAAIGIAVFLDDRSAYDKAVSTYLDRVPAYVYLTGDGDLPKPPADSSIDTEAEIIKYWQGQSTFADGLAQETCRDFGHTGWGIASIADIAETSRIQGQDLYPKIQDRLRYALGFHTAYENGTTVPSWLCGGTVKKGLDQVTEVGFNALHNRIGISMSNTQKYTEAHRPSGTDNYFNAWTTLTHADNPS
;
A
#
# COMPACT_ATOMS: atom_id res chain seq x y z
N MET A 1 11.71 -20.05 -3.75
CA MET A 1 10.72 -19.76 -4.81
C MET A 1 9.72 -18.74 -4.28
N ILE A 2 9.67 -17.55 -4.86
CA ILE A 2 8.61 -16.56 -4.59
C ILE A 2 7.46 -16.91 -5.54
N ASN A 3 6.37 -17.48 -5.04
CA ASN A 3 5.22 -17.91 -5.86
C ASN A 3 3.98 -17.04 -5.62
N GLY A 4 4.12 -15.96 -4.84
CA GLY A 4 2.99 -15.17 -4.36
C GLY A 4 2.05 -15.98 -3.45
N ALA A 5 0.98 -15.33 -3.05
CA ALA A 5 -0.12 -15.87 -2.27
C ALA A 5 -1.44 -15.21 -2.73
N ALA A 6 -1.72 -15.26 -4.03
CA ALA A 6 -2.66 -14.33 -4.64
C ALA A 6 -4.11 -14.41 -4.17
N THR A 7 -4.53 -15.58 -3.67
CA THR A 7 -5.85 -15.82 -3.09
C THR A 7 -5.92 -15.54 -1.58
N LYS A 8 -4.80 -15.14 -0.97
CA LYS A 8 -4.76 -14.60 0.41
C LYS A 8 -5.00 -13.10 0.38
N ASN A 9 -5.18 -12.50 1.55
CA ASN A 9 -5.34 -11.05 1.64
C ASN A 9 -4.11 -10.34 1.09
N GLY A 10 -4.32 -9.20 0.42
CA GLY A 10 -3.25 -8.57 -0.35
C GLY A 10 -2.10 -8.03 0.51
N ASN A 11 -2.35 -7.62 1.76
CA ASN A 11 -1.29 -7.21 2.68
C ASN A 11 -0.29 -8.35 2.97
N TRP A 12 -0.74 -9.60 3.08
CA TRP A 12 0.14 -10.74 3.32
C TRP A 12 1.10 -10.93 2.15
N GLU A 13 0.61 -10.89 0.91
CA GLU A 13 1.50 -11.04 -0.25
C GLU A 13 2.48 -9.86 -0.35
N LEU A 14 2.02 -8.63 -0.05
CA LEU A 14 2.89 -7.46 -0.05
C LEU A 14 4.01 -7.56 0.99
N VAL A 15 3.69 -7.90 2.25
CA VAL A 15 4.68 -8.09 3.32
C VAL A 15 5.63 -9.26 2.99
N MET A 16 5.11 -10.36 2.45
CA MET A 16 5.96 -11.48 2.00
C MET A 16 6.89 -11.06 0.85
N THR A 17 6.41 -10.23 -0.06
CA THR A 17 7.19 -9.73 -1.20
C THR A 17 8.24 -8.73 -0.75
N GLU A 18 7.93 -7.88 0.22
CA GLU A 18 8.87 -6.97 0.88
C GLU A 18 10.02 -7.75 1.53
N ALA A 19 9.69 -8.78 2.33
CA ALA A 19 10.69 -9.67 2.90
C ALA A 19 11.54 -10.36 1.82
N ALA A 20 10.92 -10.79 0.71
CA ALA A 20 11.63 -11.41 -0.39
C ALA A 20 12.60 -10.45 -1.11
N ILE A 21 12.20 -9.19 -1.31
CA ILE A 21 13.08 -8.13 -1.83
C ILE A 21 14.29 -7.95 -0.91
N GLY A 22 14.07 -7.80 0.40
CA GLY A 22 15.15 -7.63 1.38
C GLY A 22 16.12 -8.82 1.40
N ILE A 23 15.61 -10.05 1.33
CA ILE A 23 16.44 -11.26 1.24
C ILE A 23 17.24 -11.28 -0.06
N ALA A 24 16.61 -10.96 -1.20
CA ALA A 24 17.28 -10.97 -2.49
C ALA A 24 18.41 -9.93 -2.56
N VAL A 25 18.19 -8.74 -2.00
CA VAL A 25 19.23 -7.70 -1.85
C VAL A 25 20.38 -8.19 -0.98
N PHE A 26 20.08 -8.77 0.18
CA PHE A 26 21.12 -9.28 1.09
C PHE A 26 21.98 -10.38 0.47
N LEU A 27 21.39 -11.23 -0.36
CA LEU A 27 22.07 -12.34 -1.04
C LEU A 27 22.70 -11.95 -2.39
N ASP A 28 22.52 -10.71 -2.85
CA ASP A 28 22.87 -10.26 -4.20
C ASP A 28 22.26 -11.17 -5.31
N ASP A 29 21.04 -11.68 -5.07
CA ASP A 29 20.33 -12.55 -6.00
C ASP A 29 19.40 -11.72 -6.92
N ARG A 30 19.95 -11.32 -8.07
CA ARG A 30 19.22 -10.52 -9.06
C ARG A 30 17.96 -11.21 -9.58
N SER A 31 18.00 -12.53 -9.76
CA SER A 31 16.87 -13.30 -10.30
C SER A 31 15.71 -13.35 -9.31
N ALA A 32 16.01 -13.58 -8.03
CA ALA A 32 15.00 -13.52 -6.97
C ALA A 32 14.42 -12.10 -6.83
N TYR A 33 15.27 -11.08 -6.91
CA TYR A 33 14.85 -9.67 -6.84
C TYR A 33 13.89 -9.31 -7.99
N ASP A 34 14.27 -9.59 -9.25
CA ASP A 34 13.43 -9.28 -10.41
C ASP A 34 12.08 -10.03 -10.35
N LYS A 35 12.08 -11.27 -9.84
CA LYS A 35 10.84 -12.02 -9.61
C LYS A 35 9.97 -11.36 -8.54
N ALA A 36 10.55 -10.94 -7.41
CA ALA A 36 9.82 -10.24 -6.35
C ALA A 36 9.23 -8.90 -6.85
N VAL A 37 9.98 -8.14 -7.65
CA VAL A 37 9.50 -6.89 -8.26
C VAL A 37 8.32 -7.15 -9.19
N SER A 38 8.35 -8.24 -9.98
CA SER A 38 7.21 -8.62 -10.82
C SER A 38 5.97 -8.91 -9.96
N THR A 39 6.11 -9.75 -8.94
CA THR A 39 5.01 -10.08 -8.01
C THR A 39 4.46 -8.82 -7.34
N TYR A 40 5.33 -7.90 -6.92
CA TYR A 40 4.95 -6.60 -6.37
C TYR A 40 4.10 -5.80 -7.36
N LEU A 41 4.58 -5.61 -8.59
CA LEU A 41 3.90 -4.80 -9.61
C LEU A 41 2.54 -5.39 -10.03
N ASP A 42 2.40 -6.71 -10.01
CA ASP A 42 1.12 -7.39 -10.25
C ASP A 42 0.17 -7.25 -9.05
N ARG A 43 0.71 -7.19 -7.83
CA ARG A 43 -0.09 -7.05 -6.59
C ARG A 43 -0.64 -5.66 -6.37
N VAL A 44 0.13 -4.58 -6.62
CA VAL A 44 -0.32 -3.20 -6.35
C VAL A 44 -1.70 -2.89 -6.97
N PRO A 45 -1.99 -3.16 -8.26
CA PRO A 45 -3.31 -2.88 -8.85
C PRO A 45 -4.42 -3.80 -8.32
N ALA A 46 -4.09 -4.97 -7.81
CA ALA A 46 -5.04 -5.86 -7.14
C ALA A 46 -5.28 -5.51 -5.66
N TYR A 47 -4.51 -4.57 -5.11
CA TYR A 47 -4.61 -4.15 -3.72
C TYR A 47 -5.19 -2.76 -3.53
N VAL A 48 -4.86 -1.79 -4.39
CA VAL A 48 -5.41 -0.43 -4.37
C VAL A 48 -6.16 -0.20 -5.66
N TYR A 49 -7.41 0.24 -5.59
CA TYR A 49 -8.22 0.56 -6.76
C TYR A 49 -7.94 1.96 -7.29
N LEU A 50 -7.99 2.12 -8.61
CA LEU A 50 -8.14 3.40 -9.29
C LEU A 50 -9.31 3.32 -10.26
N THR A 51 -10.01 4.43 -10.45
CA THR A 51 -11.08 4.59 -11.46
C THR A 51 -10.63 4.23 -12.87
N GLY A 52 -9.34 4.42 -13.18
CA GLY A 52 -8.73 3.96 -14.44
C GLY A 52 -8.70 2.43 -14.63
N ASP A 53 -8.99 1.64 -13.60
CA ASP A 53 -9.07 0.17 -13.70
C ASP A 53 -10.34 -0.32 -14.40
N GLY A 54 -11.38 0.52 -14.46
CA GLY A 54 -12.74 0.19 -14.88
C GLY A 54 -13.69 0.07 -13.69
N ASP A 55 -14.82 -0.62 -13.89
CA ASP A 55 -15.87 -0.73 -12.86
C ASP A 55 -15.47 -1.57 -11.64
N LEU A 56 -14.45 -2.41 -11.79
CA LEU A 56 -13.95 -3.32 -10.75
C LEU A 56 -12.43 -3.17 -10.57
N PRO A 57 -11.91 -3.44 -9.37
CA PRO A 57 -10.48 -3.62 -9.16
C PRO A 57 -9.88 -4.69 -10.06
N LYS A 58 -8.59 -4.54 -10.38
CA LYS A 58 -7.88 -5.60 -11.10
C LYS A 58 -7.87 -6.87 -10.23
N PRO A 59 -8.20 -8.04 -10.79
CA PRO A 59 -8.10 -9.29 -10.05
C PRO A 59 -6.63 -9.58 -9.72
N PRO A 60 -6.33 -10.27 -8.60
CA PRO A 60 -5.00 -10.80 -8.36
C PRO A 60 -4.55 -11.68 -9.51
N ALA A 61 -3.36 -11.39 -10.06
CA ALA A 61 -2.78 -12.16 -11.16
C ALA A 61 -2.64 -13.65 -10.80
N ASP A 62 -2.79 -14.52 -11.80
CA ASP A 62 -2.65 -15.98 -11.69
C ASP A 62 -3.48 -16.62 -10.56
N SER A 63 -4.68 -16.07 -10.31
CA SER A 63 -5.58 -16.53 -9.25
C SER A 63 -6.93 -16.98 -9.79
N SER A 64 -7.69 -17.68 -8.95
CA SER A 64 -9.07 -18.08 -9.23
C SER A 64 -10.09 -17.00 -8.86
N ILE A 65 -9.67 -15.75 -8.68
CA ILE A 65 -10.54 -14.61 -8.35
C ILE A 65 -10.66 -13.80 -9.64
N ASP A 66 -11.66 -14.10 -10.46
CA ASP A 66 -11.77 -13.51 -11.81
C ASP A 66 -13.20 -13.08 -12.19
N THR A 67 -14.20 -13.43 -11.39
CA THR A 67 -15.56 -12.92 -11.55
C THR A 67 -15.85 -11.71 -10.66
N GLU A 68 -16.84 -10.90 -11.04
CA GLU A 68 -17.31 -9.76 -10.23
C GLU A 68 -17.65 -10.16 -8.79
N ALA A 69 -18.40 -11.26 -8.62
CA ALA A 69 -18.81 -11.74 -7.31
C ALA A 69 -17.61 -12.17 -6.45
N GLU A 70 -16.60 -12.80 -7.05
CA GLU A 70 -15.37 -13.18 -6.36
C GLU A 70 -14.54 -11.96 -5.98
N ILE A 71 -14.42 -10.97 -6.87
CA ILE A 71 -13.71 -9.71 -6.60
C ILE A 71 -14.41 -8.96 -5.46
N ILE A 72 -15.72 -8.77 -5.51
CA ILE A 72 -16.48 -8.08 -4.44
C ILE A 72 -16.30 -8.82 -3.11
N LYS A 73 -16.40 -10.16 -3.11
CA LYS A 73 -16.15 -10.97 -1.91
C LYS A 73 -14.73 -10.79 -1.40
N TYR A 74 -13.74 -10.80 -2.29
CA TYR A 74 -12.34 -10.59 -1.95
C TYR A 74 -12.10 -9.20 -1.35
N TRP A 75 -12.80 -8.17 -1.85
CA TRP A 75 -12.80 -6.80 -1.35
C TRP A 75 -13.79 -6.57 -0.19
N GLN A 76 -13.99 -7.59 0.64
CA GLN A 76 -14.77 -7.52 1.89
C GLN A 76 -16.24 -7.10 1.69
N GLY A 77 -16.84 -7.46 0.55
CA GLY A 77 -18.21 -7.12 0.20
C GLY A 77 -18.41 -5.70 -0.33
N GLN A 78 -17.33 -4.92 -0.49
CA GLN A 78 -17.40 -3.60 -1.09
C GLN A 78 -17.68 -3.71 -2.59
N SER A 79 -18.71 -3.03 -3.06
CA SER A 79 -19.14 -3.05 -4.47
C SER A 79 -19.13 -1.67 -5.14
N THR A 80 -18.78 -0.61 -4.41
CA THR A 80 -18.57 0.73 -4.95
C THR A 80 -17.12 1.12 -4.73
N PHE A 81 -16.42 1.52 -5.78
CA PHE A 81 -14.99 1.76 -5.74
C PHE A 81 -14.66 3.22 -6.02
N ALA A 82 -13.63 3.74 -5.35
CA ALA A 82 -13.13 5.11 -5.50
C ALA A 82 -11.60 5.09 -5.41
N ASP A 83 -10.94 6.05 -6.07
CA ASP A 83 -9.48 6.14 -6.09
C ASP A 83 -8.88 6.03 -4.67
N GLY A 84 -7.98 5.07 -4.49
CA GLY A 84 -7.28 4.86 -3.22
C GLY A 84 -7.96 3.90 -2.25
N LEU A 85 -9.16 3.42 -2.53
CA LEU A 85 -9.77 2.32 -1.78
C LEU A 85 -8.89 1.08 -1.91
N ALA A 86 -8.61 0.41 -0.80
CA ALA A 86 -7.75 -0.77 -0.74
C ALA A 86 -8.55 -2.03 -0.40
N GLN A 87 -8.01 -3.19 -0.79
CA GLN A 87 -8.67 -4.49 -0.61
C GLN A 87 -9.04 -4.79 0.86
N GLU A 88 -8.26 -4.27 1.81
CA GLU A 88 -8.48 -4.45 3.25
C GLU A 88 -9.28 -3.30 3.91
N THR A 89 -9.68 -2.25 3.17
CA THR A 89 -10.31 -1.04 3.72
C THR A 89 -11.54 -1.36 4.57
N CYS A 90 -12.39 -2.27 4.12
CA CYS A 90 -13.60 -2.66 4.84
C CYS A 90 -13.40 -3.77 5.87
N ARG A 91 -12.17 -4.29 6.03
CA ARG A 91 -11.79 -5.11 7.18
C ARG A 91 -11.33 -4.23 8.34
N ASP A 92 -10.24 -3.50 8.13
CA ASP A 92 -9.79 -2.37 8.96
C ASP A 92 -8.59 -1.65 8.37
N PHE A 93 -8.33 -0.44 8.88
CA PHE A 93 -7.23 0.40 8.43
C PHE A 93 -5.87 -0.09 8.89
N GLY A 94 -5.76 -0.91 9.96
CA GLY A 94 -4.47 -1.47 10.37
C GLY A 94 -3.94 -2.47 9.34
N HIS A 95 -4.79 -3.40 8.93
CA HIS A 95 -4.49 -4.34 7.83
C HIS A 95 -4.27 -3.63 6.50
N THR A 96 -4.97 -2.51 6.28
CA THR A 96 -4.74 -1.66 5.11
C THR A 96 -3.37 -0.99 5.17
N GLY A 97 -3.01 -0.49 6.35
CA GLY A 97 -1.74 0.17 6.63
C GLY A 97 -0.55 -0.73 6.34
N TRP A 98 -0.63 -2.02 6.70
CA TRP A 98 0.43 -2.98 6.40
C TRP A 98 0.69 -3.11 4.90
N GLY A 99 -0.35 -3.21 4.07
CA GLY A 99 -0.16 -3.28 2.62
C GLY A 99 0.38 -1.97 2.04
N ILE A 100 -0.10 -0.82 2.53
CA ILE A 100 0.40 0.49 2.07
C ILE A 100 1.87 0.71 2.47
N ALA A 101 2.27 0.32 3.70
CA ALA A 101 3.65 0.35 4.16
C ALA A 101 4.55 -0.46 3.23
N SER A 102 4.26 -1.74 3.04
CA SER A 102 5.04 -2.61 2.16
C SER A 102 5.11 -2.09 0.73
N ILE A 103 4.04 -1.45 0.22
CA ILE A 103 4.09 -0.83 -1.12
C ILE A 103 5.13 0.30 -1.18
N ALA A 104 5.19 1.15 -0.16
CA ALA A 104 6.14 2.23 -0.06
C ALA A 104 7.57 1.71 0.20
N ASP A 105 7.73 0.74 1.09
CA ASP A 105 9.02 0.20 1.52
C ASP A 105 9.71 -0.60 0.42
N ILE A 106 8.95 -1.37 -0.39
CA ILE A 106 9.47 -2.02 -1.60
C ILE A 106 9.95 -0.97 -2.60
N ALA A 107 9.13 0.05 -2.89
CA ALA A 107 9.50 1.09 -3.85
C ALA A 107 10.75 1.85 -3.40
N GLU A 108 10.87 2.16 -2.11
CA GLU A 108 12.03 2.86 -1.56
C GLU A 108 13.29 1.98 -1.56
N THR A 109 13.15 0.71 -1.17
CA THR A 109 14.26 -0.26 -1.23
C THR A 109 14.75 -0.41 -2.68
N SER A 110 13.85 -0.62 -3.64
CA SER A 110 14.20 -0.72 -5.05
C SER A 110 14.89 0.53 -5.57
N ARG A 111 14.41 1.72 -5.19
CA ARG A 111 15.05 2.99 -5.56
C ARG A 111 16.48 3.08 -5.03
N ILE A 112 16.71 2.71 -3.76
CA ILE A 112 18.05 2.65 -3.15
C ILE A 112 18.95 1.65 -3.90
N GLN A 113 18.40 0.54 -4.41
CA GLN A 113 19.10 -0.43 -5.25
C GLN A 113 19.26 0.01 -6.72
N GLY A 114 18.91 1.26 -7.06
CA GLY A 114 19.08 1.83 -8.39
C GLY A 114 17.95 1.53 -9.39
N GLN A 115 16.81 1.01 -8.93
CA GLN A 115 15.62 0.83 -9.75
C GLN A 115 14.45 1.68 -9.24
N ASP A 116 14.14 2.75 -9.97
CA ASP A 116 13.00 3.59 -9.63
C ASP A 116 11.67 2.95 -10.04
N LEU A 117 10.85 2.58 -9.05
CA LEU A 117 9.51 2.02 -9.23
C LEU A 117 8.39 3.05 -9.02
N TYR A 118 8.68 4.24 -8.46
CA TYR A 118 7.66 5.24 -8.16
C TYR A 118 6.82 5.65 -9.37
N PRO A 119 7.37 5.85 -10.59
CA PRO A 119 6.57 6.18 -11.76
C PRO A 119 5.46 5.16 -12.09
N LYS A 120 5.59 3.90 -11.62
CA LYS A 120 4.59 2.84 -11.84
C LYS A 120 3.51 2.79 -10.76
N ILE A 121 3.80 3.29 -9.56
CA ILE A 121 2.96 3.07 -8.36
C ILE A 121 2.50 4.37 -7.69
N GLN A 122 3.06 5.53 -8.06
CA GLN A 122 2.85 6.80 -7.37
C GLN A 122 1.38 7.21 -7.27
N ASP A 123 0.58 6.95 -8.31
CA ASP A 123 -0.84 7.29 -8.28
C ASP A 123 -1.59 6.42 -7.27
N ARG A 124 -1.40 5.11 -7.29
CA ARG A 124 -2.02 4.21 -6.30
C ARG A 124 -1.57 4.55 -4.89
N LEU A 125 -0.28 4.77 -4.69
CA LEU A 125 0.26 5.07 -3.37
C LEU A 125 -0.27 6.42 -2.84
N ARG A 126 -0.26 7.48 -3.65
CA ARG A 126 -0.76 8.80 -3.20
C ARG A 126 -2.26 8.79 -2.91
N TYR A 127 -3.05 8.09 -3.73
CA TYR A 127 -4.49 8.00 -3.51
C TYR A 127 -4.81 7.11 -2.30
N ALA A 128 -4.13 5.98 -2.11
CA ALA A 128 -4.32 5.13 -0.94
C ALA A 128 -3.97 5.87 0.35
N LEU A 129 -2.83 6.55 0.40
CA LEU A 129 -2.44 7.37 1.54
C LEU A 129 -3.46 8.48 1.78
N GLY A 130 -3.83 9.23 0.74
CA GLY A 130 -4.79 10.34 0.85
C GLY A 130 -6.18 9.90 1.32
N PHE A 131 -6.69 8.80 0.77
CA PHE A 131 -8.01 8.23 1.08
C PHE A 131 -8.10 7.84 2.55
N HIS A 132 -7.18 6.99 3.02
CA HIS A 132 -7.24 6.47 4.40
C HIS A 132 -6.96 7.57 5.42
N THR A 133 -5.96 8.43 5.18
CA THR A 133 -5.65 9.53 6.10
C THR A 133 -6.74 10.59 6.16
N ALA A 134 -7.53 10.80 5.10
CA ALA A 134 -8.68 11.69 5.17
C ALA A 134 -9.73 11.22 6.19
N TYR A 135 -10.02 9.91 6.22
CA TYR A 135 -10.94 9.33 7.20
C TYR A 135 -10.34 9.29 8.60
N GLU A 136 -9.05 8.98 8.74
CA GLU A 136 -8.36 9.13 10.02
C GLU A 136 -8.52 10.54 10.59
N ASN A 137 -8.31 11.56 9.74
CA ASN A 137 -8.45 12.98 10.07
C ASN A 137 -9.89 13.47 10.29
N GLY A 138 -10.89 12.58 10.24
CA GLY A 138 -12.27 12.89 10.63
C GLY A 138 -13.22 13.20 9.47
N THR A 139 -12.84 12.91 8.21
CA THR A 139 -13.80 12.96 7.09
C THR A 139 -14.99 12.05 7.38
N THR A 140 -16.21 12.52 7.09
CA THR A 140 -17.43 11.72 7.26
C THR A 140 -17.42 10.52 6.33
N VAL A 141 -17.65 9.34 6.89
CA VAL A 141 -17.74 8.09 6.13
C VAL A 141 -19.08 8.07 5.38
N PRO A 142 -19.08 8.00 4.04
CA PRO A 142 -20.32 7.92 3.27
C PRO A 142 -20.94 6.52 3.38
N SER A 143 -22.26 6.40 3.22
CA SER A 143 -22.99 5.13 3.36
C SER A 143 -22.55 4.03 2.40
N TRP A 144 -22.01 4.40 1.23
CA TRP A 144 -21.52 3.44 0.24
C TRP A 144 -20.20 2.77 0.66
N LEU A 145 -19.42 3.40 1.55
CA LEU A 145 -18.11 2.89 1.97
C LEU A 145 -18.29 1.97 3.17
N CYS A 146 -18.07 0.67 2.99
CA CYS A 146 -18.11 -0.33 4.05
C CYS A 146 -19.42 -0.32 4.85
N GLY A 147 -20.55 -0.07 4.19
CA GLY A 147 -21.85 0.08 4.83
C GLY A 147 -21.98 1.32 5.73
N GLY A 148 -21.17 2.34 5.51
CA GLY A 148 -21.19 3.60 6.26
C GLY A 148 -20.32 3.64 7.51
N THR A 149 -19.53 2.59 7.77
CA THR A 149 -18.62 2.54 8.93
C THR A 149 -17.27 1.95 8.54
N VAL A 150 -16.18 2.62 8.90
CA VAL A 150 -14.82 2.08 8.76
C VAL A 150 -14.19 1.86 10.13
N LYS A 151 -13.38 0.81 10.26
CA LYS A 151 -12.55 0.58 11.45
C LYS A 151 -11.19 1.25 11.25
N LYS A 152 -11.02 2.43 11.84
CA LYS A 152 -9.78 3.22 11.84
C LYS A 152 -8.64 2.51 12.60
N GLY A 153 -7.45 3.06 12.49
CA GLY A 153 -6.20 2.53 13.07
C GLY A 153 -5.14 2.27 12.02
N LEU A 154 -4.87 3.24 11.13
CA LEU A 154 -3.86 3.12 10.07
C LEU A 154 -2.43 3.00 10.60
N ASP A 155 -2.17 3.48 11.82
CA ASP A 155 -0.88 3.46 12.51
C ASP A 155 0.21 4.32 11.82
N GLN A 156 1.45 4.22 12.27
CA GLN A 156 2.60 5.05 11.85
C GLN A 156 3.24 4.58 10.52
N VAL A 157 2.43 4.22 9.53
CA VAL A 157 2.86 3.58 8.27
C VAL A 157 3.08 4.53 7.09
N THR A 158 2.78 5.82 7.27
CA THR A 158 2.64 6.76 6.15
C THR A 158 3.94 7.45 5.74
N GLU A 159 4.95 7.45 6.61
CA GLU A 159 6.14 8.30 6.52
C GLU A 159 6.97 8.05 5.25
N VAL A 160 7.27 6.79 4.91
CA VAL A 160 8.12 6.44 3.76
C VAL A 160 7.48 6.90 2.44
N GLY A 161 6.21 6.54 2.25
CA GLY A 161 5.44 6.95 1.07
C GLY A 161 5.22 8.46 1.01
N PHE A 162 4.96 9.10 2.15
CA PHE A 162 4.81 10.54 2.24
C PHE A 162 6.09 11.27 1.86
N ASN A 163 7.24 10.92 2.45
CA ASN A 163 8.51 11.55 2.12
C ASN A 163 8.86 11.39 0.64
N ALA A 164 8.67 10.19 0.09
CA ALA A 164 8.95 9.93 -1.31
C ALA A 164 8.11 10.79 -2.26
N LEU A 165 6.80 10.79 -2.08
CA LEU A 165 5.86 11.43 -3.00
C LEU A 165 5.78 12.94 -2.79
N HIS A 166 5.74 13.38 -1.54
CA HIS A 166 5.62 14.79 -1.20
C HIS A 166 6.95 15.52 -1.29
N ASN A 167 7.95 15.09 -0.50
CA ASN A 167 9.20 15.84 -0.37
C ASN A 167 10.09 15.69 -1.60
N ARG A 168 10.25 14.49 -2.15
CA ARG A 168 11.15 14.27 -3.30
C ARG A 168 10.47 14.48 -4.66
N ILE A 169 9.26 13.97 -4.84
CA ILE A 169 8.56 14.04 -6.15
C ILE A 169 7.72 15.34 -6.28
N GLY A 170 7.37 16.00 -5.16
CA GLY A 170 6.67 17.29 -5.18
C GLY A 170 5.15 17.18 -5.32
N ILE A 171 4.56 16.03 -5.00
CA ILE A 171 3.11 15.82 -5.05
C ILE A 171 2.47 16.38 -3.77
N SER A 172 1.44 17.21 -3.90
CA SER A 172 0.70 17.70 -2.73
C SER A 172 -0.11 16.58 -2.09
N MET A 173 0.02 16.39 -0.77
CA MET A 173 -0.60 15.30 -0.02
C MET A 173 -1.14 15.77 1.35
N SER A 174 -1.93 16.84 1.38
CA SER A 174 -2.29 17.55 2.61
C SER A 174 -2.90 16.69 3.73
N ASN A 175 -3.77 15.72 3.40
CA ASN A 175 -4.31 14.79 4.42
C ASN A 175 -3.24 13.86 4.99
N THR A 176 -2.38 13.35 4.11
CA THR A 176 -1.28 12.47 4.50
C THR A 176 -0.27 13.25 5.34
N GLN A 177 0.14 14.44 4.90
CA GLN A 177 1.03 15.33 5.67
C GLN A 177 0.50 15.55 7.09
N LYS A 178 -0.75 16.01 7.22
CA LYS A 178 -1.38 16.25 8.51
C LYS A 178 -1.36 15.00 9.41
N TYR A 179 -1.64 13.84 8.83
CA TYR A 179 -1.64 12.59 9.58
C TYR A 179 -0.22 12.16 9.98
N THR A 180 0.72 12.13 9.04
CA THR A 180 2.12 11.75 9.27
C THR A 180 2.75 12.62 10.36
N GLU A 181 2.68 13.95 10.22
CA GLU A 181 3.27 14.89 11.17
C GLU A 181 2.70 14.73 12.59
N ALA A 182 1.39 14.49 12.72
CA ALA A 182 0.74 14.27 14.00
C ALA A 182 1.13 12.96 14.69
N HIS A 183 1.69 12.00 13.93
CA HIS A 183 2.10 10.68 14.41
C HIS A 183 3.62 10.53 14.53
N ARG A 184 4.39 11.61 14.34
CA ARG A 184 5.84 11.64 14.61
C ARG A 184 6.13 11.82 16.12
N PRO A 185 7.27 11.29 16.63
CA PRO A 185 8.15 10.33 15.95
C PRO A 185 7.51 8.94 15.91
N SER A 186 7.73 8.22 14.80
CA SER A 186 7.31 6.83 14.68
C SER A 186 8.19 5.92 15.54
N GLY A 187 7.57 5.02 16.31
CA GLY A 187 8.22 3.91 16.99
C GLY A 187 8.26 2.67 16.10
N THR A 188 7.85 1.52 16.64
CA THR A 188 7.61 0.29 15.87
C THR A 188 6.18 -0.17 16.07
N ASP A 189 5.59 -0.78 15.04
CA ASP A 189 4.30 -1.46 15.13
C ASP A 189 4.40 -2.85 15.80
N ASN A 190 5.60 -3.27 16.21
CA ASN A 190 5.97 -4.61 16.69
C ASN A 190 5.81 -5.72 15.64
N TYR A 191 5.71 -5.36 14.35
CA TYR A 191 5.68 -6.28 13.23
C TYR A 191 6.90 -6.05 12.34
N PHE A 192 6.78 -5.20 11.31
CA PHE A 192 7.82 -4.99 10.31
C PHE A 192 8.14 -3.50 10.09
N ASN A 193 7.26 -2.59 10.51
CA ASN A 193 7.47 -1.16 10.36
C ASN A 193 8.17 -0.60 11.61
N ALA A 194 9.28 0.11 11.43
CA ALA A 194 10.06 0.63 12.54
C ALA A 194 10.84 1.92 12.20
N TRP A 195 10.76 2.90 13.09
CA TRP A 195 11.59 4.09 13.15
C TRP A 195 11.62 4.91 11.85
N THR A 196 10.52 4.91 11.09
CA THR A 196 10.43 5.58 9.79
C THR A 196 10.65 7.09 9.86
N THR A 197 10.25 7.77 10.94
CA THR A 197 10.60 9.19 11.15
C THR A 197 12.10 9.40 11.23
N LEU A 198 12.84 8.51 11.89
CA LEU A 198 14.31 8.63 12.00
C LEU A 198 14.99 8.43 10.65
N THR A 199 14.47 7.53 9.82
CA THR A 199 15.11 7.10 8.57
C THR A 199 14.65 7.90 7.33
N HIS A 200 13.44 8.44 7.35
CA HIS A 200 12.81 9.02 6.15
C HIS A 200 12.25 10.44 6.33
N ALA A 201 11.94 10.92 7.54
CA ALA A 201 11.32 12.24 7.67
C ALA A 201 12.21 13.33 7.09
N ASP A 202 11.65 14.07 6.13
CA ASP A 202 12.31 15.18 5.43
C ASP A 202 13.67 14.80 4.80
N ASN A 203 13.84 13.52 4.47
CA ASN A 203 15.04 13.02 3.81
C ASN A 203 14.98 13.38 2.31
N PRO A 204 15.87 14.26 1.82
CA PRO A 204 15.85 14.70 0.43
C PRO A 204 16.46 13.68 -0.55
N SER A 205 17.02 12.57 -0.05
CA SER A 205 17.83 11.61 -0.82
C SER A 205 17.02 10.49 -1.46
#